data_AF-A0AA41NE64-F1
#
_entry.id   AF-A0AA41NE64-F1
#
_cell.length_a   1.000
_cell.length_b   1.000
_cell.length_c   1.000
_cell.angle_alpha   90.00
_cell.angle_beta   90.00
_cell.angle_gamma   90.00
#
_symmetry.space_group_name_H-M   'P 1'
#
loop_
_entity.id
_entity.type
_entity.pdbx_description
1 polymer ?
#
loop_
_entity_poly.entity_id
_entity_poly.type
_entity_poly.pdbx_seq_one_letter_code
_entity_poly.pdbx_strand_id
1 'polypeptide(L)'
;MIGGLFIYNHKRDELMRYRTTKDIILPFRVIPLVWEVGRTKLEVKVVIKSSFKPSLLAQKIEVGIPTPLNTSGVQVICMKGKAKYKASEITIAWKIKCMAGMKESQISAETELLPTNDKKKWGSNPYFHEL
;
A
#
# COMPACT_ATOMS: atom_id res chain seq x y z
N MET A 1 -35.13 -17.71 25.33
CA MET A 1 -33.75 -17.24 25.14
C MET A 1 -32.83 -18.32 25.70
N ILE A 2 -32.45 -19.29 24.87
CA ILE A 2 -31.59 -20.40 25.32
C ILE A 2 -30.14 -19.90 25.32
N GLY A 3 -29.68 -19.43 26.48
CA GLY A 3 -28.27 -19.19 26.73
C GLY A 3 -27.56 -20.53 26.88
N GLY A 4 -26.91 -21.00 25.82
CA GLY A 4 -26.06 -22.19 25.88
C GLY A 4 -24.81 -21.90 26.70
N LEU A 5 -24.52 -22.76 27.68
CA LEU A 5 -23.28 -22.72 28.45
C LEU A 5 -22.12 -23.23 27.57
N PHE A 6 -21.24 -22.33 27.16
CA PHE A 6 -19.98 -22.70 26.52
C PHE A 6 -18.98 -23.13 27.60
N ILE A 7 -18.69 -24.43 27.70
CA ILE A 7 -17.64 -24.97 28.55
C ILE A 7 -16.33 -24.90 27.77
N TYR A 8 -15.48 -23.92 28.09
CA TYR A 8 -14.17 -23.77 27.46
C TYR A 8 -13.21 -24.83 28.00
N ASN A 9 -12.63 -25.64 27.12
CA ASN A 9 -11.60 -26.60 27.49
C ASN A 9 -10.26 -25.87 27.66
N HIS A 10 -9.34 -26.37 28.48
CA HIS A 10 -8.03 -25.72 28.76
C HIS A 10 -7.07 -25.64 27.55
N LYS A 11 -7.52 -26.01 26.35
CA LYS A 11 -6.78 -25.87 25.10
C LYS A 11 -7.13 -24.55 24.42
N ARG A 12 -6.15 -23.95 23.72
CA ARG A 12 -6.36 -22.74 22.93
C ARG A 12 -7.17 -23.09 21.68
N ASP A 13 -8.49 -22.95 21.78
CA ASP A 13 -9.43 -23.14 20.68
C ASP A 13 -10.03 -21.82 20.19
N GLU A 14 -10.42 -21.75 18.91
CA GLU A 14 -11.16 -20.62 18.33
C GLU A 14 -12.59 -20.63 18.85
N LEU A 15 -12.97 -19.60 19.62
CA LEU A 15 -14.29 -19.53 20.25
C LEU A 15 -15.41 -19.24 19.23
N MET A 16 -15.19 -18.27 18.34
CA MET A 16 -16.16 -17.81 17.36
C MET A 16 -15.46 -17.24 16.12
N ARG A 17 -16.06 -17.46 14.96
CA ARG A 17 -15.68 -16.85 13.69
C ARG A 17 -16.81 -15.96 13.19
N TYR A 18 -16.50 -14.70 12.88
CA TYR A 18 -17.51 -13.74 12.39
C TYR A 18 -17.00 -12.97 11.17
N ARG A 19 -17.92 -12.30 10.46
CA ARG A 19 -17.65 -11.43 9.32
C ARG A 19 -18.43 -10.13 9.47
N THR A 20 -17.76 -9.00 9.24
CA THR A 20 -18.37 -7.67 9.21
C THR A 20 -18.12 -7.01 7.85
N THR A 21 -19.12 -6.30 7.34
CA THR A 21 -19.04 -5.56 6.06
C THR A 21 -19.47 -4.10 6.18
N LYS A 22 -19.99 -3.68 7.34
CA LYS A 22 -20.46 -2.32 7.62
C LYS A 22 -19.59 -1.68 8.71
N ASP A 23 -19.48 -0.36 8.66
CA ASP A 23 -18.77 0.46 9.67
C ASP A 23 -17.30 0.07 9.88
N ILE A 24 -16.63 -0.37 8.82
CA ILE A 24 -15.21 -0.69 8.82
C ILE A 24 -14.39 0.60 8.74
N ILE A 25 -13.50 0.81 9.70
CA ILE A 25 -12.53 1.91 9.67
C ILE A 25 -11.26 1.38 9.00
N LEU A 26 -10.96 1.88 7.80
CA LEU A 26 -9.72 1.56 7.10
C LEU A 26 -8.54 2.21 7.85
N PRO A 27 -7.53 1.43 8.29
CA PRO A 27 -6.43 1.98 9.09
C PRO A 27 -5.52 2.91 8.28
N PHE A 28 -5.48 2.74 6.96
CA PHE A 28 -4.73 3.58 6.05
C PHE A 28 -5.58 3.99 4.85
N ARG A 29 -5.41 5.23 4.43
CA ARG A 29 -5.88 5.74 3.15
C ARG A 29 -4.67 6.02 2.26
N VAL A 30 -4.72 5.57 1.01
CA VAL A 30 -3.67 5.81 0.02
C VAL A 30 -4.20 6.73 -1.07
N ILE A 31 -3.39 7.71 -1.44
CA ILE A 31 -3.70 8.72 -2.44
C ILE A 31 -2.58 8.70 -3.48
N PRO A 32 -2.80 8.01 -4.61
CA PRO A 32 -1.86 8.02 -5.73
C PRO A 32 -2.07 9.28 -6.58
N LEU A 33 -0.98 9.89 -7.01
CA LEU A 33 -0.96 10.92 -8.04
C LEU A 33 0.06 10.49 -9.10
N VAL A 34 -0.34 10.53 -10.36
CA VAL A 34 0.45 10.05 -11.48
C VAL A 34 0.41 11.09 -12.59
N TRP A 35 1.58 11.44 -13.12
CA TRP A 35 1.76 12.38 -14.21
C TRP A 35 2.60 11.74 -15.31
N GLU A 36 2.09 11.77 -16.54
CA GLU A 36 2.86 11.40 -17.73
C GLU A 36 3.68 12.63 -18.15
N VAL A 37 5.01 12.48 -18.22
CA VAL A 37 5.92 13.52 -18.71
C VAL A 37 6.40 13.11 -20.09
N GLY A 38 5.74 13.65 -21.13
CA GLY A 38 5.98 13.25 -22.50
C GLY A 38 5.58 11.78 -22.74
N ARG A 39 6.46 10.99 -23.37
CA ARG A 39 6.25 9.55 -23.65
C ARG A 39 7.28 8.64 -22.98
N THR A 40 8.31 9.23 -22.37
CA THR A 40 9.52 8.53 -21.90
C THR A 40 9.65 8.57 -20.39
N LYS A 41 8.74 9.26 -19.69
CA LYS A 41 8.83 9.43 -18.24
C LYS A 41 7.45 9.44 -17.59
N LEU A 42 7.36 8.83 -16.41
CA LEU A 42 6.21 8.83 -15.53
C LEU A 42 6.65 9.32 -14.15
N GLU A 43 6.00 10.37 -13.65
CA GLU A 43 6.18 10.84 -12.29
C GLU A 43 5.02 10.32 -11.43
N VAL A 44 5.35 9.69 -10.32
CA VAL A 44 4.39 9.08 -9.40
C VAL A 44 4.63 9.64 -8.01
N LYS A 45 3.58 10.12 -7.36
CA LYS A 45 3.59 10.48 -5.95
C LYS A 45 2.54 9.65 -5.24
N VAL A 46 2.91 8.96 -4.18
CA VAL A 46 1.98 8.23 -3.33
C VAL A 46 2.01 8.80 -1.94
N VAL A 47 0.84 9.17 -1.44
CA VAL A 47 0.64 9.66 -0.09
C VAL A 47 -0.15 8.61 0.69
N ILE A 48 0.34 8.22 1.86
CA ILE A 48 -0.40 7.37 2.80
C ILE A 48 -0.77 8.18 4.05
N LYS A 49 -2.01 8.04 4.50
CA LYS A 49 -2.55 8.68 5.70
C LYS A 49 -3.04 7.62 6.67
N SER A 50 -2.59 7.64 7.91
CA SER A 50 -3.12 6.77 8.97
C SER A 50 -4.42 7.34 9.55
N SER A 51 -5.43 6.49 9.72
CA SER A 51 -6.78 6.88 10.16
C SER A 51 -7.20 6.16 11.45
N PHE A 52 -6.28 6.09 12.41
CA PHE A 52 -6.49 5.53 13.74
C PHE A 52 -5.95 6.47 14.82
N LYS A 53 -6.22 6.16 16.10
CA LYS A 53 -5.87 7.02 17.24
C LYS A 53 -4.37 7.40 17.24
N PRO A 54 -4.01 8.67 17.50
CA PRO A 54 -2.62 9.13 17.51
C PRO A 54 -1.68 8.38 18.45
N SER A 55 -2.20 7.81 19.54
CA SER A 55 -1.45 7.04 20.52
C SER A 55 -1.06 5.63 20.06
N LEU A 56 -1.68 5.13 18.99
CA LEU A 56 -1.35 3.82 18.43
C LEU A 56 -0.24 3.96 17.37
N LEU A 57 0.55 2.89 17.22
CA LEU A 57 1.60 2.78 16.23
C LEU A 57 1.33 1.58 15.33
N ALA A 58 1.24 1.82 14.02
CA ALA A 58 1.35 0.76 13.04
C ALA A 58 2.83 0.43 12.81
N GLN A 59 3.14 -0.84 12.59
CA GLN A 59 4.50 -1.34 12.38
C GLN A 59 4.55 -2.21 11.12
N LYS A 60 5.76 -2.38 10.57
CA LYS A 60 6.00 -3.24 9.39
C LYS A 60 5.09 -2.88 8.20
N ILE A 61 4.98 -1.58 7.93
CA ILE A 61 4.14 -1.08 6.82
C ILE A 61 4.92 -1.28 5.53
N GLU A 62 4.29 -1.94 4.56
CA GLU A 62 4.83 -2.12 3.21
C GLU A 62 3.81 -1.62 2.18
N VAL A 63 4.26 -0.78 1.25
CA VAL A 63 3.45 -0.24 0.16
C VAL A 63 4.09 -0.68 -1.15
N GLY A 64 3.33 -1.41 -1.96
CA GLY A 64 3.71 -1.77 -3.33
C GLY A 64 3.15 -0.76 -4.32
N ILE A 65 4.01 -0.12 -5.11
CA ILE A 65 3.61 0.80 -6.17
C ILE A 65 3.97 0.14 -7.51
N PRO A 66 2.98 -0.30 -8.30
CA PRO A 66 3.25 -0.95 -9.57
C PRO A 66 3.86 0.03 -10.57
N THR A 67 4.79 -0.46 -11.38
CA THR A 67 5.40 0.32 -12.47
C THR A 67 4.99 -0.24 -13.83
N PRO A 68 5.06 0.54 -14.92
CA PRO A 68 4.83 0.03 -16.27
C PRO A 68 5.79 -1.10 -16.67
N LEU A 69 5.35 -2.01 -17.54
CA LEU A 69 6.17 -3.14 -18.02
C LEU A 69 7.40 -2.67 -18.82
N ASN A 70 7.30 -1.53 -19.50
CA ASN A 70 8.36 -0.92 -20.29
C ASN A 70 9.29 -0.01 -19.47
N THR A 71 9.36 -0.19 -18.15
CA THR A 71 10.22 0.60 -17.28
C THR A 71 11.70 0.28 -17.52
N SER A 72 12.50 1.28 -17.89
CA SER A 72 13.97 1.16 -18.00
C SER A 72 14.69 1.47 -16.69
N GLY A 73 14.18 2.43 -15.93
CA GLY A 73 14.82 2.92 -14.72
C GLY A 73 13.81 3.56 -13.77
N VAL A 74 14.14 3.55 -12.47
CA VAL A 74 13.31 4.18 -11.43
C VAL A 74 14.20 4.91 -10.43
N GLN A 75 13.92 6.19 -10.22
CA GLN A 75 14.45 7.00 -9.14
C GLN A 75 13.36 7.22 -8.09
N VAL A 76 13.70 7.10 -6.80
CA VAL A 76 12.73 7.23 -5.71
C VAL A 76 13.25 8.16 -4.62
N ILE A 77 12.35 8.98 -4.07
CA ILE A 77 12.62 9.89 -2.98
C ILE A 77 11.53 9.68 -1.92
N CYS A 78 11.92 9.28 -0.71
CA CYS A 78 11.03 9.16 0.43
C CYS A 78 11.71 9.67 1.71
N MET A 79 10.97 10.43 2.53
CA MET A 79 11.48 10.96 3.81
C MET A 79 11.33 9.96 4.96
N LYS A 80 10.42 9.00 4.83
CA LYS A 80 10.14 7.98 5.83
C LYS A 80 10.33 6.60 5.22
N GLY A 81 11.00 5.73 5.96
CA GLY A 81 11.25 4.37 5.50
C GLY A 81 12.33 4.28 4.43
N LYS A 82 12.31 3.18 3.68
CA LYS A 82 13.22 2.91 2.56
C LYS A 82 12.40 2.40 1.38
N ALA A 83 12.72 2.85 0.18
CA ALA A 83 12.08 2.40 -1.04
C ALA A 83 13.11 1.79 -1.99
N LYS A 84 12.72 0.72 -2.68
CA LYS A 84 13.56 0.08 -3.70
C LYS A 84 12.69 -0.42 -4.85
N TYR A 85 13.14 -0.17 -6.08
CA TYR A 85 12.55 -0.78 -7.26
C TYR A 85 12.98 -2.25 -7.38
N LYS A 86 12.00 -3.12 -7.59
CA LYS A 86 12.20 -4.55 -7.84
C LYS A 86 11.75 -4.89 -9.25
N ALA A 87 12.71 -4.96 -10.18
CA ALA A 87 12.43 -5.23 -11.59
C ALA A 87 11.69 -6.56 -11.83
N SER A 88 12.01 -7.62 -11.08
CA SER A 88 11.35 -8.93 -11.20
C SER A 88 9.87 -8.92 -10.80
N GLU A 89 9.48 -7.99 -9.93
CA GLU A 89 8.11 -7.83 -9.43
C GLU A 89 7.40 -6.63 -10.10
N ILE A 90 8.10 -5.88 -10.96
CA ILE A 90 7.60 -4.68 -11.64
C ILE A 90 6.94 -3.71 -10.66
N THR A 91 7.57 -3.54 -9.49
CA THR A 91 6.99 -2.87 -8.33
C THR A 91 8.07 -2.10 -7.57
N ILE A 92 7.74 -0.90 -7.12
CA ILE A 92 8.50 -0.15 -6.12
C ILE A 92 7.99 -0.59 -4.75
N ALA A 93 8.86 -1.22 -3.96
CA ALA A 93 8.55 -1.63 -2.60
C ALA A 93 8.99 -0.54 -1.61
N TRP A 94 8.04 0.10 -0.95
CA TRP A 94 8.29 1.12 0.07
C TRP A 94 7.98 0.58 1.47
N LYS A 95 9.01 0.48 2.31
CA LYS A 95 8.90 -0.09 3.67
C LYS A 95 9.10 0.97 4.74
N ILE A 96 8.17 1.07 5.68
CA ILE A 96 8.20 1.99 6.81
C ILE A 96 8.15 1.18 8.11
N LYS A 97 9.17 1.36 8.97
CA LYS A 97 9.29 0.61 10.24
C LYS A 97 8.08 0.83 11.15
N CYS A 98 7.68 2.09 11.33
CA CYS A 98 6.52 2.45 12.13
C CYS A 98 5.91 3.81 11.70
N MET A 99 4.62 3.97 11.97
CA MET A 99 3.88 5.22 11.78
C MET A 99 2.80 5.37 12.86
N ALA A 100 2.72 6.55 13.47
CA ALA A 100 1.66 6.88 14.42
C ALA A 100 0.32 7.16 13.72
N GLY A 101 -0.77 7.09 14.48
CA GLY A 101 -2.10 7.47 13.98
C GLY A 101 -2.20 8.95 13.62
N MET A 102 -3.11 9.28 12.71
CA MET A 102 -3.33 10.65 12.24
C MET A 102 -2.07 11.33 11.68
N LYS A 103 -1.22 10.56 10.99
CA LYS A 103 0.00 11.04 10.31
C LYS A 103 -0.07 10.78 8.82
N GLU A 104 0.75 11.52 8.10
CA GLU A 104 0.92 11.40 6.66
C GLU A 104 2.38 11.09 6.34
N SER A 105 2.61 10.31 5.28
CA SER A 105 3.92 10.16 4.67
C SER A 105 3.76 10.01 3.18
N GLN A 106 4.79 10.43 2.45
CA GLN A 106 4.78 10.40 1.00
C GLN A 106 6.08 9.83 0.44
N ILE A 107 5.95 9.29 -0.77
CA ILE A 107 7.04 8.89 -1.64
C ILE A 107 6.79 9.51 -3.02
N SER A 108 7.86 10.01 -3.62
CA SER A 108 7.90 10.42 -5.02
C SER A 108 8.79 9.45 -5.79
N ALA A 109 8.39 9.09 -7.00
CA ALA A 109 9.14 8.24 -7.89
C ALA A 109 9.10 8.81 -9.30
N GLU A 110 10.24 8.75 -9.97
CA GLU A 110 10.40 9.06 -11.38
C GLU A 110 10.76 7.77 -12.08
N THR A 111 9.95 7.40 -13.06
CA THR A 111 10.11 6.17 -13.84
C THR A 111 10.42 6.53 -15.28
N GLU A 112 11.55 6.04 -15.77
CA GLU A 112 11.91 6.14 -17.18
C GLU A 112 11.26 4.98 -17.95
N LEU A 113 10.76 5.31 -19.14
CA LEU A 113 9.99 4.41 -19.99
C LEU A 113 10.70 4.23 -21.32
N LEU A 114 10.84 2.96 -21.73
CA LEU A 114 11.24 2.62 -23.07
C LEU A 114 10.11 2.96 -24.05
N PRO A 115 10.43 3.41 -25.28
CA PRO A 115 9.43 3.61 -26.32
C PRO A 115 8.63 2.33 -26.55
N THR A 116 7.30 2.45 -26.62
CA THR A 116 6.40 1.34 -26.97
C THR A 116 5.52 1.76 -28.15
N ASN A 117 5.13 0.78 -28.96
CA ASN A 117 4.17 0.99 -30.04
C ASN A 117 2.71 1.05 -29.55
N ASP A 118 2.48 0.78 -28.27
CA ASP A 118 1.15 0.71 -27.69
C ASP A 118 0.64 2.11 -27.31
N LYS A 119 -0.52 2.50 -27.86
CA LYS A 119 -1.21 3.74 -27.49
C LYS A 119 -1.95 3.65 -26.16
N LYS A 120 -1.88 2.51 -25.45
CA LYS A 120 -2.61 2.27 -24.21
C LYS A 120 -1.95 3.04 -23.07
N LYS A 121 -2.62 4.11 -22.62
CA LYS A 121 -2.20 4.85 -21.43
C LYS A 121 -2.14 3.92 -20.23
N TRP A 122 -1.10 4.08 -19.42
CA TRP A 122 -0.88 3.26 -18.24
C TRP A 122 -1.95 3.56 -17.19
N GLY A 123 -2.93 2.66 -17.08
CA GLY A 123 -3.96 2.71 -16.05
C GLY A 123 -3.52 1.91 -14.82
N SER A 124 -2.69 2.49 -13.96
CA SER A 124 -2.39 1.88 -12.67
C SER A 124 -3.52 2.13 -11.69
N ASN A 125 -4.40 1.14 -11.54
CA ASN A 125 -5.15 0.99 -10.30
C ASN A 125 -4.19 0.33 -9.29
N PRO A 126 -3.82 0.98 -8.17
CA PRO A 126 -2.90 0.38 -7.21
C PRO A 126 -3.55 -0.88 -6.63
N TYR A 127 -2.97 -2.04 -6.92
CA TYR A 127 -3.34 -3.30 -6.29
C TYR A 127 -2.89 -3.26 -4.83
N PHE A 128 -3.84 -3.12 -3.91
CA PHE A 128 -3.60 -3.37 -2.50
C PHE A 128 -3.75 -4.87 -2.24
N HIS A 129 -2.63 -5.54 -1.96
CA HIS A 129 -2.68 -6.77 -1.19
C HIS A 129 -2.90 -6.37 0.27
N GLU A 130 -4.11 -6.57 0.77
CA GLU A 130 -4.37 -6.63 2.21
C GLU A 130 -3.63 -7.87 2.75
N LEU A 131 -2.69 -7.66 3.67
CA LEU A 131 -2.14 -8.70 4.57
C LEU A 131 -2.70 -8.46 5.97
#